data_AF-A0A2E1XBW0-F1
#
_entry.id   AF-A0A2E1XBW0-F1
#
_cell.length_a   1.000
_cell.length_b   1.000
_cell.length_c   1.000
_cell.angle_alpha   90.00
_cell.angle_beta   90.00
_cell.angle_gamma   90.00
#
_symmetry.space_group_name_H-M   'P 1'
#
loop_
_entity.id
_entity.type
_entity.pdbx_description
1 polymer ?
#
loop_
_entity_poly.entity_id
_entity_poly.type
_entity_poly.pdbx_seq_one_letter_code
_entity_poly.pdbx_strand_id
1 'polypeptide(L)'
;MAEHNDALVDCAVATRGLVNGSDAMGAVTAATGGGLLGAIVGGVIDNNENRQGAAANIENCMALKGWSVIGLTDDEGKALEAWDDDPSLLREQLAPLIEQPSAPGIVLRGPFANELAVGEFRVEEAGDLEEVSLSCRALEDLTEAAVEAAGELKPPKPPKGVKAPKPVKATKEKDIATINTDKAQVVLSMLGGRTNLNMYSITLQRLADDGSEVVYDGAPTNVTLGGNLTPKIRKTREGDIRRYDFLAEIPPGIWKIAAINWSVYAADLCFGAPAFAIQDGETLFLGTLSVPEEGGYPLDQSDLGVAHDILEPLPTLAERVKFAALTNGFTSDCFGSYAYAYEQPGAPFVDDQPAADTLAVEVIDDPEPDIETE
;
A
#
# COMPACT_ATOMS: atom_id res chain seq x y z
N MET A 1 26.90 11.28 3.77
CA MET A 1 26.24 11.14 5.08
C MET A 1 25.08 12.12 5.31
N ALA A 2 25.25 13.43 5.10
CA ALA A 2 24.20 14.43 5.40
C ALA A 2 22.86 14.15 4.69
N GLU A 3 22.90 13.85 3.40
CA GLU A 3 21.69 13.53 2.61
C GLU A 3 20.94 12.30 3.14
N HIS A 4 21.66 11.24 3.52
CA HIS A 4 21.08 10.06 4.15
C HIS A 4 20.39 10.42 5.48
N ASN A 5 21.03 11.23 6.31
CA ASN A 5 20.48 11.63 7.61
C ASN A 5 19.22 12.46 7.46
N ASP A 6 19.24 13.44 6.55
CA ASP A 6 18.09 14.29 6.25
C ASP A 6 16.93 13.43 5.73
N ALA A 7 17.21 12.49 4.81
CA ALA A 7 16.21 11.55 4.29
C ALA A 7 15.62 10.66 5.39
N LEU A 8 16.44 10.13 6.30
CA LEU A 8 15.98 9.25 7.37
C LEU A 8 15.12 10.01 8.39
N VAL A 9 15.52 11.24 8.74
CA VAL A 9 14.73 12.12 9.62
C VAL A 9 13.40 12.49 8.97
N ASP A 10 13.40 12.86 7.68
CA ASP A 10 12.18 13.13 6.92
C ASP A 10 11.25 11.91 6.91
N CYS A 11 11.82 10.71 6.72
CA CYS A 11 11.07 9.45 6.71
C CYS A 11 10.49 9.10 8.08
N ALA A 12 11.23 9.31 9.18
CA ALA A 12 10.72 9.13 10.53
C ALA A 12 9.55 10.08 10.83
N VAL A 13 9.64 11.33 10.36
CA VAL A 13 8.52 12.28 10.46
C VAL A 13 7.34 11.84 9.60
N ALA A 14 7.56 11.40 8.36
CA ALA A 14 6.49 10.97 7.44
C ALA A 14 5.71 9.76 7.98
N THR A 15 6.39 8.82 8.65
CA THR A 15 5.78 7.59 9.17
C THR A 15 5.25 7.71 10.61
N ARG A 16 5.40 8.87 11.26
CA ARG A 16 5.00 9.09 12.67
C ARG A 16 3.53 8.77 12.98
N GLY A 17 2.65 8.82 11.98
CA GLY A 17 1.22 8.50 12.12
C GLY A 17 0.95 7.02 12.33
N LEU A 18 1.84 6.15 11.84
CA LEU A 18 1.76 4.69 11.93
C LEU A 18 2.15 4.21 13.33
N VAL A 19 3.16 4.83 13.92
CA VAL A 19 3.62 4.53 15.30
C VAL A 19 2.55 4.87 16.35
N ASN A 20 1.71 5.87 16.05
CA ASN A 20 0.60 6.32 16.90
C ASN A 20 -0.76 5.72 16.46
N GLY A 21 -0.73 4.68 15.62
CA GLY A 21 -1.80 4.32 14.70
C GLY A 21 -3.16 3.95 15.30
N SER A 22 -3.26 3.52 16.55
CA SER A 22 -4.54 3.01 17.09
C SER A 22 -5.59 4.10 17.34
N ASP A 23 -5.17 5.28 17.83
CA ASP A 23 -6.08 6.39 18.11
C ASP A 23 -6.39 7.21 16.84
N ALA A 24 -5.41 7.37 15.96
CA ALA A 24 -5.55 8.13 14.72
C ALA A 24 -6.45 7.38 13.70
N MET A 25 -6.19 6.10 13.44
CA MET A 25 -7.02 5.26 12.56
C MET A 25 -8.45 5.08 13.09
N GLY A 26 -8.60 4.87 14.41
CA GLY A 26 -9.90 4.77 15.04
C GLY A 26 -10.74 6.04 14.86
N ALA A 27 -10.11 7.22 14.92
CA ALA A 27 -10.75 8.50 14.69
C ALA A 27 -10.95 8.84 13.21
N VAL A 28 -10.03 8.51 12.28
CA VAL A 28 -10.28 8.61 10.82
C VAL A 28 -11.44 7.70 10.43
N THR A 29 -11.44 6.46 10.90
CA THR A 29 -12.49 5.47 10.67
C THR A 29 -13.82 5.93 11.25
N ALA A 30 -13.84 6.47 12.46
CA ALA A 30 -15.05 7.04 13.06
C ALA A 30 -15.54 8.32 12.34
N ALA A 31 -14.62 9.13 11.81
CA ALA A 31 -14.92 10.36 11.08
C ALA A 31 -15.39 10.12 9.63
N THR A 32 -14.86 9.08 8.98
CA THR A 32 -15.19 8.67 7.59
C THR A 32 -16.21 7.54 7.53
N GLY A 33 -16.55 6.97 8.68
CA GLY A 33 -17.68 6.06 8.87
C GLY A 33 -17.39 4.62 8.48
N GLY A 34 -16.11 4.26 8.34
CA GLY A 34 -15.65 2.88 8.32
C GLY A 34 -16.25 2.13 9.52
N GLY A 35 -17.08 1.13 9.28
CA GLY A 35 -17.64 0.32 10.36
C GLY A 35 -16.58 -0.54 11.06
N LEU A 36 -17.03 -1.59 11.75
CA LEU A 36 -16.19 -2.53 12.51
C LEU A 36 -14.95 -3.06 11.74
N LEU A 37 -14.98 -3.12 10.40
CA LEU A 37 -13.82 -3.51 9.58
C LEU A 37 -12.69 -2.45 9.56
N GLY A 38 -13.00 -1.15 9.50
CA GLY A 38 -11.99 -0.09 9.68
C GLY A 38 -11.48 -0.02 11.13
N ALA A 39 -12.34 -0.37 12.09
CA ALA A 39 -11.95 -0.46 13.50
C ALA A 39 -11.11 -1.71 13.83
N ILE A 40 -11.14 -2.76 13.00
CA ILE A 40 -10.27 -3.94 13.15
C ILE A 40 -8.87 -3.62 12.63
N VAL A 41 -8.73 -2.91 11.51
CA VAL A 41 -7.41 -2.44 11.04
C VAL A 41 -6.81 -1.41 12.02
N GLY A 42 -7.63 -0.54 12.62
CA GLY A 42 -7.15 0.43 13.61
C GLY A 42 -7.01 -0.07 15.06
N GLY A 43 -7.61 -1.21 15.44
CA GLY A 43 -7.78 -1.59 16.85
C GLY A 43 -6.94 -2.76 17.35
N VAL A 44 -6.22 -3.46 16.47
CA VAL A 44 -5.54 -4.74 16.81
C VAL A 44 -4.02 -4.67 16.68
N ILE A 45 -3.45 -3.56 16.20
CA ILE A 45 -2.00 -3.41 16.05
C ILE A 45 -1.39 -3.01 17.40
N ASP A 46 -0.68 -3.93 18.04
CA ASP A 46 -0.10 -3.78 19.37
C ASP A 46 1.11 -2.81 19.35
N ASN A 47 1.41 -2.19 20.49
CA ASN A 47 2.43 -1.14 20.61
C ASN A 47 3.87 -1.64 20.37
N ASN A 48 4.15 -2.93 20.55
CA ASN A 48 5.45 -3.53 20.23
C ASN A 48 5.59 -3.83 18.73
N GLU A 49 4.54 -4.34 18.10
CA GLU A 49 4.46 -4.52 16.64
C GLU A 49 4.58 -3.16 15.91
N ASN A 50 4.10 -2.07 16.53
CA ASN A 50 4.24 -0.71 16.01
C ASN A 50 5.69 -0.17 15.97
N ARG A 51 6.58 -0.52 16.91
CA ARG A 51 7.98 -0.03 16.87
C ARG A 51 8.80 -0.74 15.79
N GLN A 52 8.54 -2.02 15.57
CA GLN A 52 9.17 -2.80 14.51
C GLN A 52 8.63 -2.42 13.13
N GLY A 53 7.31 -2.29 13.01
CA GLY A 53 6.67 -1.70 11.84
C GLY A 53 7.18 -0.29 11.55
N ALA A 54 7.48 0.53 12.57
CA ALA A 54 8.04 1.87 12.37
C ALA A 54 9.37 1.86 11.60
N ALA A 55 10.28 0.95 11.96
CA ALA A 55 11.57 0.83 11.28
C ALA A 55 11.41 0.38 9.83
N ALA A 56 10.58 -0.65 9.61
CA ALA A 56 10.24 -1.10 8.26
C ALA A 56 9.63 0.02 7.41
N ASN A 57 8.78 0.85 8.01
CA ASN A 57 8.14 1.97 7.33
C ASN A 57 9.14 3.09 6.99
N ILE A 58 10.10 3.37 7.87
CA ILE A 58 11.20 4.31 7.59
C ILE A 58 12.03 3.76 6.43
N GLU A 59 12.37 2.48 6.43
CA GLU A 59 13.13 1.84 5.34
C GLU A 59 12.37 1.85 4.02
N ASN A 60 11.06 1.62 4.03
CA ASN A 60 10.22 1.73 2.83
C ASN A 60 10.25 3.16 2.27
N CYS A 61 10.13 4.17 3.13
CA CYS A 61 10.28 5.57 2.74
C CYS A 61 11.69 5.87 2.18
N MET A 62 12.74 5.31 2.78
CA MET A 62 14.10 5.44 2.29
C MET A 62 14.27 4.80 0.90
N ALA A 63 13.70 3.61 0.69
CA ALA A 63 13.69 2.93 -0.61
C ALA A 63 13.02 3.77 -1.70
N LEU A 64 11.90 4.41 -1.38
CA LEU A 64 11.20 5.36 -2.27
C LEU A 64 12.03 6.59 -2.61
N LYS A 65 12.90 7.03 -1.68
CA LYS A 65 13.87 8.10 -1.92
C LYS A 65 15.13 7.63 -2.65
N GLY A 66 15.19 6.38 -3.10
CA GLY A 66 16.30 5.83 -3.87
C GLY A 66 17.39 5.14 -3.05
N TRP A 67 17.21 4.95 -1.75
CA TRP A 67 18.18 4.28 -0.88
C TRP A 67 17.99 2.76 -0.87
N SER A 68 19.07 2.03 -0.62
CA SER A 68 19.00 0.58 -0.41
C SER A 68 19.17 0.23 1.06
N VAL A 69 18.53 -0.85 1.51
CA VAL A 69 18.79 -1.49 2.80
C VAL A 69 19.80 -2.61 2.57
N ILE A 70 20.94 -2.52 3.26
CA ILE A 70 22.04 -3.47 3.13
C ILE A 70 22.14 -4.29 4.42
N GLY A 71 22.11 -5.61 4.25
CA GLY A 71 22.41 -6.59 5.28
C GLY A 71 23.92 -6.75 5.41
N LEU A 72 24.43 -6.47 6.60
CA LEU A 72 25.83 -6.71 6.95
C LEU A 72 26.05 -8.17 7.33
N THR A 73 27.30 -8.61 7.32
CA THR A 73 27.64 -9.92 7.88
C THR A 73 27.43 -9.93 9.40
N ASP A 74 27.19 -11.10 10.00
CA ASP A 74 27.06 -11.25 11.46
C ASP A 74 28.23 -10.64 12.23
N ASP A 75 29.45 -10.76 11.70
CA ASP A 75 30.66 -10.25 12.34
C ASP A 75 30.73 -8.72 12.29
N GLU A 76 30.35 -8.12 11.16
CA GLU A 76 30.22 -6.66 11.02
C GLU A 76 29.10 -6.11 11.90
N GLY A 77 27.94 -6.79 11.95
CA GLY A 77 26.81 -6.45 12.81
C GLY A 77 27.23 -6.44 14.28
N LYS A 78 27.84 -7.52 14.78
CA LYS A 78 28.33 -7.61 16.17
C LYS A 78 29.40 -6.58 16.50
N ALA A 79 30.25 -6.23 15.53
CA ALA A 79 31.23 -5.17 15.73
C ALA A 79 30.57 -3.79 15.93
N LEU A 80 29.42 -3.57 15.29
CA LEU A 80 28.64 -2.35 15.41
C LEU A 80 27.75 -2.31 16.64
N GLU A 81 27.24 -3.46 17.11
CA GLU A 81 26.50 -3.60 18.37
C GLU A 81 27.27 -3.07 19.58
N ALA A 82 28.60 -3.09 19.54
CA ALA A 82 29.45 -2.53 20.60
C ALA A 82 29.22 -1.02 20.84
N TRP A 83 28.54 -0.35 19.92
CA TRP A 83 28.26 1.09 19.94
C TRP A 83 26.76 1.39 20.06
N ASP A 84 25.90 0.39 20.31
CA ASP A 84 24.44 0.59 20.41
C ASP A 84 24.04 1.59 21.50
N ASP A 85 24.83 1.69 22.58
CA ASP A 85 24.62 2.65 23.67
C ASP A 85 25.09 4.09 23.35
N ASP A 86 25.76 4.32 22.21
CA ASP A 86 26.24 5.63 21.76
C ASP A 86 25.86 5.89 20.29
N PRO A 87 24.65 6.44 20.03
CA PRO A 87 24.16 6.70 18.67
C PRO A 87 25.08 7.60 17.84
N SER A 88 25.81 8.54 18.48
CA SER A 88 26.73 9.42 17.78
C SER A 88 27.96 8.65 17.28
N LEU A 89 28.49 7.76 18.10
CA LEU A 89 29.63 6.92 17.73
C LEU A 89 29.22 5.84 16.71
N LEU A 90 28.04 5.22 16.88
CA LEU A 90 27.48 4.30 15.90
C LEU A 90 27.33 4.98 14.52
N ARG A 91 26.84 6.23 14.49
CA ARG A 91 26.73 7.04 13.27
C ARG A 91 28.08 7.31 12.61
N GLU A 92 29.12 7.59 13.40
CA GLU A 92 30.49 7.75 12.90
C GLU A 92 31.01 6.44 12.28
N GLN A 93 30.73 5.29 12.90
CA GLN A 93 31.13 3.98 12.38
C GLN A 93 30.37 3.56 11.12
N LEU A 94 29.10 3.95 10.98
CA LEU A 94 28.28 3.67 9.80
C LEU A 94 28.62 4.58 8.61
N ALA A 95 29.16 5.79 8.85
CA ALA A 95 29.39 6.77 7.78
C ALA A 95 30.25 6.23 6.61
N PRO A 96 31.36 5.51 6.83
CA PRO A 96 32.13 4.91 5.75
C PRO A 96 31.33 3.90 4.92
N LEU A 97 30.35 3.20 5.51
CA LEU A 97 29.52 2.22 4.78
C LEU A 97 28.46 2.93 3.94
N ILE A 98 27.83 3.98 4.49
CA ILE A 98 26.76 4.75 3.83
C ILE A 98 27.30 5.61 2.67
N GLU A 99 28.52 6.12 2.78
CA GLU A 99 29.12 6.98 1.74
C GLU A 99 29.77 6.21 0.59
N GLN A 100 29.84 4.88 0.68
CA GLN A 100 30.35 4.05 -0.40
C GLN A 100 29.33 3.97 -1.54
N PRO A 101 29.76 4.13 -2.81
CA PRO A 101 28.88 3.92 -3.98
C PRO A 101 28.28 2.51 -4.06
N SER A 102 28.96 1.53 -3.47
CA SER A 102 28.49 0.16 -3.30
C SER A 102 28.94 -0.33 -1.93
N ALA A 103 28.04 -0.31 -0.94
CA ALA A 103 28.36 -0.83 0.38
C ALA A 103 28.60 -2.35 0.31
N PRO A 104 29.59 -2.90 1.02
CA PRO A 104 29.75 -4.35 1.15
C PRO A 104 28.53 -4.93 1.87
N GLY A 105 28.07 -6.11 1.43
CA GLY A 105 26.94 -6.81 2.04
C GLY A 105 25.94 -7.37 1.02
N ILE A 106 24.80 -7.82 1.53
CA ILE A 106 23.68 -8.31 0.72
C ILE A 106 22.63 -7.20 0.66
N VAL A 107 22.16 -6.85 -0.54
CA VAL A 107 21.02 -5.93 -0.69
C VAL A 107 19.77 -6.67 -0.20
N LEU A 108 19.26 -6.29 0.96
CA LEU A 108 18.03 -6.85 1.51
C LEU A 108 16.81 -6.17 0.89
N ARG A 109 16.93 -4.88 0.58
CA ARG A 109 15.94 -4.10 -0.17
C ARG A 109 16.66 -3.10 -1.06
N GLY A 110 16.33 -3.09 -2.34
CA GLY A 110 16.86 -2.10 -3.28
C GLY A 110 16.13 -0.76 -3.17
N PRO A 111 16.47 0.21 -4.04
CA PRO A 111 15.60 1.34 -4.32
C PRO A 111 14.22 0.84 -4.76
N PHE A 112 13.19 1.63 -4.52
CA PHE A 112 11.81 1.27 -4.87
C PHE A 112 11.71 0.77 -6.31
N ALA A 113 11.24 -0.47 -6.44
CA ALA A 113 11.07 -1.17 -7.69
C ALA A 113 9.60 -1.57 -7.92
N ASN A 114 8.68 -0.98 -7.15
CA ASN A 114 7.25 -1.27 -7.18
C ASN A 114 6.95 -2.74 -6.82
N GLU A 115 7.55 -3.19 -5.73
CA GLU A 115 7.62 -4.59 -5.33
C GLU A 115 6.25 -5.19 -5.04
N LEU A 116 5.30 -4.38 -4.53
CA LEU A 116 3.90 -4.79 -4.40
C LEU A 116 3.21 -5.07 -5.73
N ALA A 117 3.67 -4.53 -6.87
CA ALA A 117 3.06 -4.78 -8.18
C ALA A 117 3.83 -5.82 -9.00
N VAL A 118 5.17 -5.81 -8.94
CA VAL A 118 6.03 -6.61 -9.84
C VAL A 118 7.12 -7.42 -9.13
N GLY A 119 7.31 -7.23 -7.83
CA GLY A 119 8.38 -7.86 -7.05
C GLY A 119 7.91 -9.04 -6.21
N GLU A 120 8.66 -9.31 -5.14
CA GLU A 120 8.41 -10.44 -4.23
C GLU A 120 7.76 -10.04 -2.90
N PHE A 121 7.58 -8.74 -2.64
CA PHE A 121 7.12 -8.24 -1.34
C PHE A 121 5.67 -8.65 -1.03
N ARG A 122 5.47 -9.19 0.17
CA ARG A 122 4.16 -9.63 0.67
C ARG A 122 3.69 -8.82 1.87
N VAL A 123 2.40 -8.49 1.89
CA VAL A 123 1.78 -7.78 3.02
C VAL A 123 1.84 -8.60 4.31
N GLU A 124 1.88 -9.93 4.25
CA GLU A 124 2.03 -10.79 5.43
C GLU A 124 3.42 -10.80 6.07
N GLU A 125 4.50 -10.72 5.27
CA GLU A 125 5.89 -10.77 5.75
C GLU A 125 6.26 -9.55 6.59
N ALA A 126 5.44 -8.54 6.47
CA ALA A 126 5.61 -7.28 7.15
C ALA A 126 5.62 -7.49 8.69
N GLY A 127 4.92 -8.52 9.21
CA GLY A 127 4.93 -8.90 10.63
C GLY A 127 6.17 -9.68 11.11
N ASP A 128 7.07 -10.09 10.20
CA ASP A 128 8.24 -10.93 10.52
C ASP A 128 9.52 -10.10 10.77
N LEU A 129 9.44 -8.76 10.71
CA LEU A 129 10.57 -7.88 10.92
C LEU A 129 10.81 -7.64 12.43
N GLU A 130 11.72 -8.41 13.02
CA GLU A 130 11.96 -8.38 14.47
C GLU A 130 12.92 -7.25 14.92
N GLU A 131 13.68 -6.62 14.01
CA GLU A 131 14.75 -5.69 14.36
C GLU A 131 14.68 -4.33 13.65
N VAL A 132 15.15 -3.28 14.36
CA VAL A 132 15.33 -1.93 13.83
C VAL A 132 16.70 -1.82 13.16
N SER A 133 16.77 -1.27 11.94
CA SER A 133 18.05 -1.07 11.24
C SER A 133 19.03 -0.18 12.02
N LEU A 134 20.33 -0.48 11.87
CA LEU A 134 21.42 0.25 12.52
C LEU A 134 21.41 1.75 12.18
N SER A 135 21.03 2.12 10.95
CA SER A 135 20.87 3.52 10.55
C SER A 135 19.79 4.25 11.35
N CYS A 136 18.66 3.58 11.64
CA CYS A 136 17.62 4.16 12.49
C CYS A 136 18.10 4.31 13.94
N ARG A 137 18.81 3.31 14.48
CA ARG A 137 19.40 3.39 15.84
C ARG A 137 20.43 4.52 15.94
N ALA A 138 21.30 4.67 14.95
CA ALA A 138 22.33 5.70 14.90
C ALA A 138 21.79 7.15 14.84
N LEU A 139 20.52 7.31 14.47
CA LEU A 139 19.82 8.59 14.38
C LEU A 139 18.61 8.67 15.33
N GLU A 140 18.52 7.80 16.35
CA GLU A 140 17.38 7.77 17.27
C GLU A 140 17.16 9.16 17.91
N ASP A 141 18.21 9.79 18.41
CA ASP A 141 18.16 11.14 19.00
C ASP A 141 17.59 12.22 18.06
N LEU A 142 17.99 12.18 16.78
CA LEU A 142 17.55 13.14 15.77
C LEU A 142 16.12 12.86 15.30
N THR A 143 15.79 11.60 15.08
CA THR A 143 14.47 11.16 14.62
C THR A 143 13.41 11.37 15.69
N GLU A 144 13.68 11.02 16.95
CA GLU A 144 12.76 11.27 18.07
C GLU A 144 12.51 12.78 18.26
N ALA A 145 13.56 13.60 18.25
CA ALA A 145 13.42 15.05 18.38
C ALA A 145 12.61 15.66 17.22
N ALA A 146 12.82 15.18 15.99
CA ALA A 146 12.07 15.64 14.82
C ALA A 146 10.60 15.21 14.87
N VAL A 147 10.32 13.97 15.28
CA VAL A 147 8.95 13.46 15.47
C VAL A 147 8.24 14.23 16.58
N GLU A 148 8.90 14.50 17.71
CA GLU A 148 8.37 15.33 18.79
C GLU A 148 8.05 16.75 18.30
N ALA A 149 8.98 17.37 17.55
CA ALA A 149 8.80 18.71 17.00
C ALA A 149 7.68 18.79 15.95
N ALA A 150 7.50 17.74 15.14
CA ALA A 150 6.41 17.64 14.17
C ALA A 150 5.04 17.48 14.86
N GLY A 151 5.04 16.97 16.09
CA GLY A 151 3.85 16.74 16.90
C GLY A 151 2.96 15.62 16.37
N GLU A 152 1.90 15.34 17.13
CA GLU A 152 0.91 14.32 16.79
C GLU A 152 0.18 14.65 15.49
N LEU A 153 0.13 13.67 14.57
CA LEU A 153 -0.83 13.68 13.48
C LEU A 153 -2.23 13.51 14.06
N LYS A 154 -3.04 14.56 13.97
CA LYS A 154 -4.42 14.53 14.40
C LYS A 154 -5.29 14.29 13.19
N PRO A 155 -6.11 13.23 13.20
CA PRO A 155 -7.00 12.99 12.09
C PRO A 155 -7.97 14.15 11.95
N PRO A 156 -8.31 14.52 10.71
CA PRO A 156 -9.18 15.64 10.44
C PRO A 156 -10.54 15.37 11.09
N LYS A 157 -11.02 16.37 11.84
CA LYS A 157 -12.30 16.25 12.55
C LYS A 157 -13.44 16.56 11.58
N PRO A 158 -14.50 15.73 11.56
CA PRO A 158 -15.66 16.05 10.77
C PRO A 158 -16.28 17.37 11.23
N PRO A 159 -16.80 18.22 10.32
CA PRO A 159 -17.51 19.42 10.69
C PRO A 159 -18.65 19.10 11.66
N LYS A 160 -18.89 19.97 12.64
CA LYS A 160 -19.96 19.76 13.64
C LYS A 160 -21.29 19.50 12.94
N GLY A 161 -21.92 18.36 13.24
CA GLY A 161 -23.23 17.98 12.70
C GLY A 161 -23.16 17.14 11.41
N VAL A 162 -21.99 16.97 10.80
CA VAL A 162 -21.79 16.04 9.69
C VAL A 162 -21.59 14.64 10.26
N LYS A 163 -22.51 13.72 9.94
CA LYS A 163 -22.34 12.30 10.28
C LYS A 163 -21.45 11.65 9.24
N ALA A 164 -20.55 10.80 9.72
CA ALA A 164 -19.74 9.98 8.86
C ALA A 164 -20.64 9.07 7.98
N PRO A 165 -20.41 9.05 6.66
CA PRO A 165 -21.20 8.23 5.74
C PRO A 165 -20.91 6.75 6.00
N LYS A 166 -21.89 5.87 5.72
CA LYS A 166 -21.60 4.43 5.80
C LYS A 166 -20.67 4.02 4.65
N PRO A 167 -19.81 3.01 4.84
CA PRO A 167 -18.97 2.47 3.78
C PRO A 167 -19.84 1.95 2.66
N VAL A 168 -19.35 2.07 1.44
CA VAL A 168 -19.96 1.35 0.32
C VAL A 168 -19.79 -0.14 0.56
N LYS A 169 -20.83 -0.90 0.26
CA LYS A 169 -20.79 -2.36 0.30
C LYS A 169 -20.73 -2.88 -1.12
N ALA A 170 -19.85 -3.85 -1.36
CA ALA A 170 -19.92 -4.63 -2.59
C ALA A 170 -21.30 -5.27 -2.76
N THR A 171 -21.76 -5.31 -4.00
CA THR A 171 -23.04 -5.87 -4.40
C THR A 171 -23.05 -7.38 -4.16
N LYS A 172 -24.15 -7.88 -3.62
CA LYS A 172 -24.36 -9.33 -3.48
C LYS A 172 -24.87 -9.89 -4.80
N GLU A 173 -24.51 -11.13 -5.10
CA GLU A 173 -24.98 -11.87 -6.28
C GLU A 173 -26.50 -11.76 -6.50
N LYS A 174 -27.30 -11.97 -5.45
CA LYS A 174 -28.77 -11.89 -5.51
C LYS A 174 -29.33 -10.48 -5.78
N ASP A 175 -28.54 -9.44 -5.56
CA ASP A 175 -28.96 -8.04 -5.65
C ASP A 175 -28.52 -7.43 -7.00
N ILE A 176 -27.79 -8.18 -7.85
CA ILE A 176 -27.30 -7.75 -9.18
C ILE A 176 -28.43 -7.17 -10.03
N ALA A 177 -29.56 -7.87 -10.13
CA ALA A 177 -30.67 -7.45 -10.99
C ALA A 177 -31.35 -6.14 -10.56
N THR A 178 -31.00 -5.61 -9.38
CA THR A 178 -31.58 -4.37 -8.82
C THR A 178 -30.60 -3.20 -8.79
N ILE A 179 -29.41 -3.36 -9.36
CA ILE A 179 -28.40 -2.30 -9.42
C ILE A 179 -28.96 -1.09 -10.17
N ASN A 180 -28.71 0.10 -9.62
CA ASN A 180 -29.03 1.34 -10.30
C ASN A 180 -27.98 1.62 -11.37
N THR A 181 -28.34 1.41 -12.63
CA THR A 181 -27.43 1.66 -13.75
C THR A 181 -27.11 3.13 -13.94
N ASP A 182 -27.87 4.08 -13.40
CA ASP A 182 -27.56 5.51 -13.56
C ASP A 182 -26.42 5.97 -12.61
N LYS A 183 -25.96 5.10 -11.71
CA LYS A 183 -24.87 5.37 -10.77
C LYS A 183 -23.53 4.88 -11.28
N ALA A 184 -22.47 5.50 -10.76
CA ALA A 184 -21.09 5.06 -10.97
C ALA A 184 -20.89 3.65 -10.40
N GLN A 185 -20.31 2.77 -11.22
CA GLN A 185 -20.07 1.37 -10.88
C GLN A 185 -18.59 1.04 -11.04
N VAL A 186 -18.01 0.37 -10.05
CA VAL A 186 -16.64 -0.15 -10.11
C VAL A 186 -16.66 -1.67 -10.08
N VAL A 187 -15.89 -2.29 -10.97
CA VAL A 187 -15.74 -3.74 -11.12
C VAL A 187 -14.28 -4.11 -10.83
N LEU A 188 -14.08 -5.17 -10.05
CA LEU A 188 -12.76 -5.77 -9.80
C LEU A 188 -12.87 -7.28 -9.94
N SER A 189 -11.91 -7.89 -10.62
CA SER A 189 -11.69 -9.33 -10.60
C SER A 189 -10.46 -9.62 -9.75
N MET A 190 -10.49 -10.70 -8.96
CA MET A 190 -9.33 -11.19 -8.22
C MET A 190 -9.07 -12.66 -8.55
N LEU A 191 -7.83 -12.99 -8.88
CA LEU A 191 -7.37 -14.34 -9.21
C LEU A 191 -6.39 -14.87 -8.15
N GLY A 192 -6.51 -16.14 -7.77
CA GLY A 192 -5.56 -16.75 -6.85
C GLY A 192 -6.05 -18.03 -6.17
N GLY A 193 -5.27 -18.52 -5.22
CA GLY A 193 -5.64 -19.63 -4.36
C GLY A 193 -6.82 -19.29 -3.44
N ARG A 194 -7.59 -20.30 -2.99
CA ARG A 194 -8.77 -20.08 -2.15
C ARG A 194 -8.45 -19.32 -0.87
N THR A 195 -7.40 -19.72 -0.17
CA THR A 195 -7.03 -19.15 1.12
C THR A 195 -6.67 -17.69 0.94
N ASN A 196 -5.76 -17.40 0.01
CA ASN A 196 -5.31 -16.04 -0.31
C ASN A 196 -6.48 -15.14 -0.70
N LEU A 197 -7.32 -15.54 -1.66
CA LEU A 197 -8.45 -14.70 -2.07
C LEU A 197 -9.48 -14.37 -0.97
N ASN A 198 -9.52 -15.17 0.10
CA ASN A 198 -10.37 -14.86 1.26
C ASN A 198 -9.66 -13.98 2.30
N MET A 199 -8.34 -13.85 2.25
CA MET A 199 -7.56 -13.00 3.13
C MET A 199 -7.28 -11.63 2.50
N TYR A 200 -7.11 -11.58 1.18
CA TYR A 200 -6.76 -10.33 0.49
C TYR A 200 -7.97 -9.49 0.09
N SER A 201 -7.82 -8.18 0.25
CA SER A 201 -8.76 -7.18 -0.26
C SER A 201 -8.06 -5.87 -0.58
N ILE A 202 -8.61 -5.09 -1.51
CA ILE A 202 -8.19 -3.70 -1.71
C ILE A 202 -9.20 -2.75 -1.08
N THR A 203 -8.70 -1.67 -0.52
CA THR A 203 -9.52 -0.54 -0.06
C THR A 203 -9.39 0.58 -1.07
N LEU A 204 -10.51 1.04 -1.62
CA LEU A 204 -10.55 2.29 -2.38
C LEU A 204 -10.99 3.41 -1.46
N GLN A 205 -10.37 4.58 -1.64
CA GLN A 205 -10.69 5.80 -0.91
C GLN A 205 -10.98 6.94 -1.87
N ARG A 206 -12.06 7.67 -1.60
CA ARG A 206 -12.44 8.85 -2.37
C ARG A 206 -11.57 10.03 -1.93
N LEU A 207 -11.01 10.71 -2.91
CA LEU A 207 -10.30 11.96 -2.74
C LEU A 207 -11.23 13.14 -2.97
N ALA A 208 -10.91 14.27 -2.36
CA ALA A 208 -11.46 15.56 -2.72
C ALA A 208 -10.96 15.99 -4.11
N ASP A 209 -11.59 17.00 -4.69
CA ASP A 209 -11.23 17.52 -6.02
C ASP A 209 -9.79 18.06 -6.08
N ASP A 210 -9.20 18.44 -4.94
CA ASP A 210 -7.81 18.89 -4.79
C ASP A 210 -6.83 17.74 -4.53
N GLY A 211 -7.28 16.49 -4.56
CA GLY A 211 -6.47 15.29 -4.30
C GLY A 211 -6.31 14.95 -2.81
N SER A 212 -6.81 15.77 -1.88
CA SER A 212 -6.74 15.46 -0.45
C SER A 212 -7.69 14.32 -0.05
N GLU A 213 -7.34 13.57 0.99
CA GLU A 213 -8.11 12.40 1.42
C GLU A 213 -9.44 12.70 2.13
N VAL A 214 -9.68 13.97 2.42
CA VAL A 214 -10.68 14.38 3.40
C VAL A 214 -11.91 14.93 2.70
N VAL A 215 -12.93 14.10 2.55
CA VAL A 215 -14.20 14.48 1.95
C VAL A 215 -15.31 14.52 3.00
N TYR A 216 -15.92 15.71 3.20
CA TYR A 216 -17.04 15.91 4.12
C TYR A 216 -18.32 16.37 3.41
N ASP A 217 -18.69 15.68 2.33
CA ASP A 217 -19.93 15.94 1.60
C ASP A 217 -21.08 15.01 2.02
N GLY A 218 -20.82 14.11 2.97
CA GLY A 218 -21.80 13.13 3.47
C GLY A 218 -22.04 11.94 2.53
N ALA A 219 -21.33 11.86 1.39
CA ALA A 219 -21.32 10.68 0.54
C ALA A 219 -20.23 9.70 1.00
N PRO A 220 -20.42 8.38 0.80
CA PRO A 220 -19.41 7.38 1.14
C PRO A 220 -18.02 7.70 0.57
N THR A 221 -16.99 7.50 1.41
CA THR A 221 -15.60 7.82 1.05
C THR A 221 -14.70 6.59 0.95
N ASN A 222 -15.21 5.40 1.26
CA ASN A 222 -14.44 4.16 1.17
C ASN A 222 -15.30 2.99 0.66
N VAL A 223 -14.62 2.06 0.00
CA VAL A 223 -15.15 0.75 -0.39
C VAL A 223 -14.05 -0.29 -0.26
N THR A 224 -14.38 -1.47 0.26
CA THR A 224 -13.47 -2.63 0.29
C THR A 224 -13.97 -3.68 -0.70
N LEU A 225 -13.08 -4.12 -1.59
CA LEU A 225 -13.32 -5.17 -2.59
C LEU A 225 -12.34 -6.32 -2.32
N GLY A 226 -12.80 -7.57 -2.27
CA GLY A 226 -11.98 -8.70 -1.82
C GLY A 226 -12.21 -9.12 -0.37
N GLY A 227 -11.65 -10.26 0.02
CA GLY A 227 -11.70 -10.77 1.38
C GLY A 227 -12.93 -11.64 1.68
N ASN A 228 -12.89 -12.40 2.78
CA ASN A 228 -13.91 -13.40 3.12
C ASN A 228 -15.29 -12.77 3.35
N LEU A 229 -15.33 -11.62 4.02
CA LEU A 229 -16.57 -10.96 4.44
C LEU A 229 -17.23 -10.12 3.34
N THR A 230 -16.50 -9.83 2.26
CA THR A 230 -17.02 -9.01 1.17
C THR A 230 -17.88 -9.85 0.23
N PRO A 231 -19.11 -9.39 -0.06
CA PRO A 231 -19.95 -10.01 -1.08
C PRO A 231 -19.24 -10.14 -2.42
N LYS A 232 -19.39 -11.30 -3.03
CA LYS A 232 -18.88 -11.62 -4.36
C LYS A 232 -20.08 -11.77 -5.28
N ILE A 233 -20.02 -11.20 -6.48
CA ILE A 233 -21.10 -11.34 -7.46
C ILE A 233 -20.94 -12.62 -8.29
N ARG A 234 -19.72 -13.14 -8.40
CA ARG A 234 -19.43 -14.40 -9.08
C ARG A 234 -18.18 -15.06 -8.49
N LYS A 235 -18.16 -16.40 -8.55
CA LYS A 235 -17.02 -17.24 -8.17
C LYS A 235 -16.83 -18.29 -9.24
N THR A 236 -15.65 -18.35 -9.84
CA THR A 236 -15.28 -19.43 -10.76
C THR A 236 -14.03 -20.16 -10.27
N ARG A 237 -13.76 -21.33 -10.84
CA ARG A 237 -12.60 -22.14 -10.55
C ARG A 237 -12.12 -22.80 -11.83
N GLU A 238 -10.82 -22.71 -12.08
CA GLU A 238 -10.12 -23.43 -13.15
C GLU A 238 -8.87 -24.07 -12.55
N GLY A 239 -8.84 -25.40 -12.50
CA GLY A 239 -7.81 -26.12 -11.74
C GLY A 239 -7.82 -25.70 -10.27
N ASP A 240 -6.68 -25.21 -9.76
CA ASP A 240 -6.54 -24.71 -8.39
C ASP A 240 -6.68 -23.19 -8.27
N ILE A 241 -6.71 -22.49 -9.40
CA ILE A 241 -6.95 -21.06 -9.46
C ILE A 241 -8.45 -20.79 -9.32
N ARG A 242 -8.77 -19.79 -8.49
CA ARG A 242 -10.13 -19.26 -8.35
C ARG A 242 -10.17 -17.84 -8.87
N ARG A 243 -11.34 -17.44 -9.34
CA ARG A 243 -11.67 -16.04 -9.63
C ARG A 243 -12.83 -15.60 -8.77
N TYR A 244 -12.66 -14.48 -8.07
CA TYR A 244 -13.74 -13.80 -7.36
C TYR A 244 -13.98 -12.43 -7.98
N ASP A 245 -15.22 -12.21 -8.39
CA ASP A 245 -15.62 -10.98 -9.06
C ASP A 245 -16.44 -10.12 -8.11
N PHE A 246 -16.13 -8.82 -8.10
CA PHE A 246 -16.71 -7.82 -7.22
C PHE A 246 -17.27 -6.66 -8.05
N LEU A 247 -18.39 -6.11 -7.58
CA LEU A 247 -19.05 -4.95 -8.17
C LEU A 247 -19.53 -4.08 -7.02
N ALA A 248 -19.34 -2.78 -7.11
CA ALA A 248 -19.86 -1.82 -6.13
C ALA A 248 -20.38 -0.56 -6.82
N GLU A 249 -21.49 -0.04 -6.28
CA GLU A 249 -22.00 1.29 -6.60
C GLU A 249 -21.28 2.31 -5.73
N ILE A 250 -20.50 3.20 -6.34
CA ILE A 250 -19.71 4.22 -5.63
C ILE A 250 -20.16 5.63 -6.03
N PRO A 251 -20.03 6.64 -5.14
CA PRO A 251 -20.20 8.04 -5.53
C PRO A 251 -19.23 8.47 -6.63
N PRO A 252 -19.63 9.42 -7.51
CA PRO A 252 -18.72 10.01 -8.48
C PRO A 252 -17.60 10.80 -7.77
N GLY A 253 -16.44 10.88 -8.41
CA GLY A 253 -15.27 11.58 -7.91
C GLY A 253 -13.97 10.87 -8.26
N ILE A 254 -12.89 11.29 -7.61
CA ILE A 254 -11.57 10.68 -7.73
C ILE A 254 -11.44 9.62 -6.63
N TRP A 255 -11.00 8.42 -6.99
CA TRP A 255 -10.82 7.29 -6.08
C TRP A 255 -9.44 6.70 -6.25
N LYS A 256 -8.70 6.55 -5.15
CA LYS A 256 -7.40 5.86 -5.13
C LYS A 256 -7.51 4.44 -4.59
N ILE A 257 -6.60 3.56 -5.00
CA ILE A 257 -6.34 2.31 -4.30
C ILE A 257 -5.53 2.67 -3.05
N ALA A 258 -6.20 2.81 -1.91
CA ALA A 258 -5.59 3.32 -0.69
C ALA A 258 -4.82 2.25 0.09
N ALA A 259 -5.26 0.99 0.03
CA ALA A 259 -4.57 -0.08 0.73
C ALA A 259 -4.74 -1.43 0.03
N ILE A 260 -3.71 -2.28 0.17
CA ILE A 260 -3.79 -3.72 -0.06
C ILE A 260 -3.77 -4.38 1.32
N ASN A 261 -4.84 -5.10 1.66
CA ASN A 261 -5.03 -5.71 2.96
C ASN A 261 -4.84 -7.21 2.87
N TRP A 262 -4.21 -7.79 3.88
CA TRP A 262 -4.14 -9.22 4.13
C TRP A 262 -4.61 -9.51 5.56
N SER A 263 -5.83 -10.06 5.68
CA SER A 263 -6.46 -10.34 6.98
C SER A 263 -6.52 -9.08 7.88
N VAL A 264 -5.71 -9.02 8.94
CA VAL A 264 -5.63 -7.89 9.88
C VAL A 264 -4.53 -6.89 9.53
N TYR A 265 -3.65 -7.24 8.59
CA TYR A 265 -2.54 -6.41 8.14
C TYR A 265 -2.96 -5.61 6.91
N ALA A 266 -2.44 -4.38 6.81
CA ALA A 266 -2.68 -3.52 5.67
C ALA A 266 -1.38 -2.82 5.26
N ALA A 267 -1.05 -2.92 3.96
CA ALA A 267 -0.14 -2.00 3.31
C ALA A 267 -0.94 -0.77 2.88
N ASP A 268 -0.81 0.31 3.65
CA ASP A 268 -1.27 1.65 3.33
C ASP A 268 -0.37 2.24 2.24
N LEU A 269 -0.99 2.62 1.12
CA LEU A 269 -0.33 3.12 -0.09
C LEU A 269 -0.13 4.64 -0.03
N CYS A 270 0.18 5.15 1.17
CA CYS A 270 0.30 6.57 1.46
C CYS A 270 1.49 7.24 0.77
N PHE A 271 2.52 6.49 0.38
CA PHE A 271 3.67 7.04 -0.34
C PHE A 271 3.47 7.13 -1.86
N GLY A 272 2.41 6.53 -2.38
CA GLY A 272 2.10 6.55 -3.81
C GLY A 272 1.03 5.50 -4.12
N ALA A 273 -0.07 5.95 -4.71
CA ALA A 273 -1.19 5.09 -5.07
C ALA A 273 -1.75 5.49 -6.44
N PRO A 274 -2.21 4.52 -7.25
CA PRO A 274 -2.97 4.82 -8.44
C PRO A 274 -4.37 5.28 -8.05
N ALA A 275 -4.86 6.30 -8.75
CA ALA A 275 -6.22 6.79 -8.65
C ALA A 275 -6.90 6.86 -10.02
N PHE A 276 -8.23 6.89 -10.02
CA PHE A 276 -9.06 7.06 -11.20
C PHE A 276 -10.22 8.01 -10.89
N ALA A 277 -10.69 8.71 -11.92
CA ALA A 277 -11.93 9.48 -11.84
C ALA A 277 -13.10 8.66 -12.38
N ILE A 278 -14.27 8.80 -11.76
CA ILE A 278 -15.51 8.18 -12.20
C ILE A 278 -16.69 9.15 -12.08
N GLN A 279 -17.57 9.15 -13.08
CA GLN A 279 -18.79 9.95 -13.13
C GLN A 279 -20.05 9.09 -12.98
N ASP A 280 -21.17 9.72 -12.61
CA ASP A 280 -22.47 9.05 -12.60
C ASP A 280 -22.77 8.44 -13.98
N GLY A 281 -23.34 7.23 -13.98
CA GLY A 281 -23.61 6.47 -15.20
C GLY A 281 -22.39 5.83 -15.86
N GLU A 282 -21.18 5.95 -15.29
CA GLU A 282 -20.01 5.21 -15.78
C GLU A 282 -19.90 3.82 -15.13
N THR A 283 -19.25 2.90 -15.84
CA THR A 283 -18.84 1.60 -15.30
C THR A 283 -17.38 1.39 -15.63
N LEU A 284 -16.56 1.32 -14.60
CA LEU A 284 -15.12 1.13 -14.73
C LEU A 284 -14.71 -0.24 -14.24
N PHE A 285 -13.90 -0.92 -15.04
CA PHE A 285 -13.18 -2.12 -14.63
C PHE A 285 -11.79 -1.71 -14.16
N LEU A 286 -11.49 -1.96 -12.88
CA LEU A 286 -10.16 -1.70 -12.33
C LEU A 286 -9.11 -2.61 -12.95
N GLY A 287 -9.51 -3.84 -13.30
CA GLY A 287 -8.62 -4.87 -13.80
C GLY A 287 -8.80 -6.18 -13.04
N THR A 288 -7.89 -7.11 -13.34
CA THR A 288 -7.77 -8.37 -12.64
C THR A 288 -6.55 -8.34 -11.73
N LEU A 289 -6.78 -8.30 -10.42
CA LEU A 289 -5.72 -8.37 -9.43
C LEU A 289 -5.31 -9.83 -9.22
N SER A 290 -4.07 -10.16 -9.52
CA SER A 290 -3.51 -11.46 -9.17
C SER A 290 -3.08 -11.47 -7.70
N VAL A 291 -3.39 -12.57 -7.04
CA VAL A 291 -3.06 -12.82 -5.64
C VAL A 291 -2.38 -14.21 -5.57
N PRO A 292 -1.14 -14.30 -6.05
CA PRO A 292 -0.42 -15.57 -6.14
C PRO A 292 -0.04 -16.09 -4.74
N GLU A 293 0.56 -17.29 -4.70
CA GLU A 293 1.17 -17.82 -3.47
C GLU A 293 2.54 -17.22 -3.19
N GLU A 294 3.21 -16.72 -4.22
CA GLU A 294 4.54 -16.07 -4.19
C GLU A 294 4.53 -14.89 -5.16
N GLY A 295 5.23 -13.80 -4.83
CA GLY A 295 5.27 -12.58 -5.64
C GLY A 295 4.28 -11.49 -5.21
N GLY A 296 4.34 -10.36 -5.92
CA GLY A 296 3.49 -9.20 -5.71
C GLY A 296 2.06 -9.39 -6.24
N TYR A 297 1.34 -8.28 -6.28
CA TYR A 297 -0.09 -8.17 -6.60
C TYR A 297 -0.31 -7.38 -7.90
N PRO A 298 0.06 -7.93 -9.08
CA PRO A 298 -0.11 -7.22 -10.33
C PRO A 298 -1.60 -7.03 -10.64
N LEU A 299 -1.97 -5.80 -10.98
CA LEU A 299 -3.29 -5.43 -11.48
C LEU A 299 -3.26 -5.36 -13.01
N ASP A 300 -3.83 -6.37 -13.64
CA ASP A 300 -3.87 -6.48 -15.10
C ASP A 300 -5.07 -5.72 -15.69
N GLN A 301 -4.80 -4.77 -16.59
CA GLN A 301 -5.77 -3.99 -17.35
C GLN A 301 -5.73 -4.31 -18.87
N SER A 302 -5.33 -5.53 -19.25
CA SER A 302 -5.20 -5.93 -20.66
C SER A 302 -6.44 -6.58 -21.27
N ASP A 303 -7.31 -7.22 -20.46
CA ASP A 303 -8.48 -7.96 -20.95
C ASP A 303 -9.82 -7.40 -20.43
N LEU A 304 -10.50 -6.59 -21.26
CA LEU A 304 -11.82 -6.06 -20.95
C LEU A 304 -12.94 -7.11 -21.12
N GLY A 305 -12.64 -8.22 -21.81
CA GLY A 305 -13.55 -9.36 -21.97
C GLY A 305 -13.97 -9.94 -20.62
N VAL A 306 -13.05 -9.96 -19.65
CA VAL A 306 -13.38 -10.35 -18.25
C VAL A 306 -14.50 -9.50 -17.68
N ALA A 307 -14.47 -8.18 -17.88
CA ALA A 307 -15.51 -7.28 -17.39
C ALA A 307 -16.85 -7.52 -18.11
N HIS A 308 -16.84 -7.72 -19.43
CA HIS A 308 -18.04 -8.06 -20.19
C HIS A 308 -18.65 -9.38 -19.71
N ASP A 309 -17.84 -10.40 -19.44
CA ASP A 309 -18.29 -11.68 -18.91
C ASP A 309 -18.94 -11.51 -17.52
N ILE A 310 -18.30 -10.75 -16.62
CA ILE A 310 -18.82 -10.46 -15.28
C ILE A 310 -20.18 -9.75 -15.36
N LEU A 311 -20.30 -8.81 -16.28
CA LEU A 311 -21.46 -7.95 -16.47
C LEU A 311 -22.50 -8.51 -17.44
N GLU A 312 -22.34 -9.74 -17.97
CA GLU A 312 -23.33 -10.39 -18.84
C GLU A 312 -24.78 -10.33 -18.29
N PRO A 313 -25.04 -10.51 -16.98
CA PRO A 313 -26.40 -10.38 -16.42
C PRO A 313 -26.93 -8.93 -16.39
N LEU A 314 -26.09 -7.94 -16.72
CA LEU A 314 -26.33 -6.51 -16.67
C LEU A 314 -25.95 -5.86 -18.02
N PRO A 315 -26.67 -6.16 -19.12
CA PRO A 315 -26.27 -5.75 -20.48
C PRO A 315 -26.04 -4.24 -20.61
N THR A 316 -26.84 -3.41 -19.94
CA THR A 316 -26.66 -1.95 -19.93
C THR A 316 -25.31 -1.51 -19.35
N LEU A 317 -24.81 -2.20 -18.32
CA LEU A 317 -23.47 -1.93 -17.77
C LEU A 317 -22.38 -2.52 -18.65
N ALA A 318 -22.60 -3.73 -19.19
CA ALA A 318 -21.65 -4.38 -20.08
C ALA A 318 -21.41 -3.59 -21.36
N GLU A 319 -22.40 -2.89 -21.90
CA GLU A 319 -22.26 -2.07 -23.11
C GLU A 319 -21.37 -0.83 -22.92
N ARG A 320 -21.23 -0.34 -21.69
CA ARG A 320 -20.52 0.91 -21.37
C ARG A 320 -19.25 0.72 -20.55
N VAL A 321 -18.95 -0.51 -20.15
CA VAL A 321 -17.78 -0.79 -19.32
C VAL A 321 -16.51 -0.44 -20.09
N LYS A 322 -15.58 0.21 -19.39
CA LYS A 322 -14.23 0.54 -19.88
C LYS A 322 -13.24 0.32 -18.75
N PHE A 323 -11.95 0.24 -19.07
CA PHE A 323 -10.93 0.25 -18.02
C PHE A 323 -10.94 1.58 -17.25
N ALA A 324 -10.64 1.51 -15.96
CA ALA A 324 -10.31 2.69 -15.19
C ALA A 324 -9.00 3.29 -15.72
N ALA A 325 -9.02 4.57 -16.08
CA ALA A 325 -7.81 5.30 -16.43
C ALA A 325 -7.07 5.66 -15.14
N LEU A 326 -6.06 4.86 -14.80
CA LEU A 326 -5.27 5.03 -13.58
C LEU A 326 -4.23 6.16 -13.74
N THR A 327 -3.96 6.86 -12.65
CA THR A 327 -2.91 7.88 -12.52
C THR A 327 -2.19 7.65 -11.20
N ASN A 328 -0.88 7.49 -11.27
CA ASN A 328 0.06 7.14 -10.20
C ASN A 328 0.45 8.37 -9.34
N GLY A 329 1.10 8.11 -8.20
CA GLY A 329 1.76 9.14 -7.39
C GLY A 329 0.86 9.93 -6.44
N PHE A 330 -0.36 9.46 -6.15
CA PHE A 330 -1.19 10.10 -5.13
C PHE A 330 -0.68 9.74 -3.72
N THR A 331 -0.10 10.71 -3.03
CA THR A 331 0.38 10.56 -1.65
C THR A 331 -0.66 10.95 -0.61
N SER A 332 -0.53 10.45 0.62
CA SER A 332 -1.33 10.84 1.78
C SER A 332 -0.56 10.74 3.09
N ASP A 333 -1.19 11.20 4.17
CA ASP A 333 -0.71 10.87 5.51
C ASP A 333 -0.86 9.35 5.73
N CYS A 334 0.17 8.74 6.32
CA CYS A 334 0.22 7.31 6.55
C CYS A 334 -0.49 6.90 7.85
N PHE A 335 -1.44 5.97 7.75
CA PHE A 335 -2.22 5.41 8.84
C PHE A 335 -2.40 3.88 8.67
N GLY A 336 -1.96 3.07 9.63
CA GLY A 336 -2.05 1.60 9.55
C GLY A 336 -0.78 0.87 9.94
N SER A 337 -0.61 -0.37 9.45
CA SER A 337 0.52 -1.25 9.79
C SER A 337 1.76 -0.96 8.95
N TYR A 338 1.63 -0.90 7.62
CA TYR A 338 2.77 -0.71 6.71
C TYR A 338 2.53 0.41 5.72
N ALA A 339 3.43 1.39 5.67
CA ALA A 339 3.44 2.42 4.65
C ALA A 339 4.27 1.97 3.45
N TYR A 340 3.69 2.10 2.27
CA TYR A 340 4.32 1.72 1.03
C TYR A 340 3.78 2.55 -0.15
N ALA A 341 4.32 2.30 -1.34
CA ALA A 341 3.76 2.78 -2.59
C ALA A 341 3.40 1.60 -3.50
N TYR A 342 2.33 1.74 -4.26
CA TYR A 342 1.94 0.83 -5.32
C TYR A 342 1.67 1.69 -6.53
N GLU A 343 2.31 1.39 -7.65
CA GLU A 343 2.12 2.16 -8.88
C GLU A 343 1.69 1.23 -10.01
N GLN A 344 0.74 1.66 -10.86
CA GLN A 344 0.35 0.87 -12.01
C GLN A 344 1.41 1.00 -13.11
N PRO A 345 2.02 -0.10 -13.59
CA PRO A 345 2.98 -0.03 -14.68
C PRO A 345 2.40 0.65 -15.92
N GLY A 346 3.09 1.67 -16.43
CA GLY A 346 2.70 2.42 -17.62
C GLY A 346 1.61 3.49 -17.42
N ALA A 347 1.06 3.65 -16.22
CA ALA A 347 0.14 4.75 -15.92
C ALA A 347 0.91 6.08 -15.76
N PRO A 348 0.33 7.22 -16.17
CA PRO A 348 0.92 8.53 -15.93
C PRO A 348 0.95 8.86 -14.43
N PHE A 349 1.85 9.73 -14.00
CA PHE A 349 1.89 10.28 -12.65
C PHE A 349 1.13 11.61 -12.58
N VAL A 350 0.63 11.98 -11.40
CA VAL A 350 0.17 13.36 -11.14
C VAL A 350 1.33 14.34 -11.37
N ASP A 351 1.06 15.47 -12.05
CA ASP A 351 2.06 16.45 -12.51
C ASP A 351 3.16 16.76 -11.46
N ASP A 352 4.44 16.78 -11.90
CA ASP A 352 5.68 17.18 -11.20
C ASP A 352 6.13 16.36 -9.96
N GLN A 353 5.57 15.19 -9.69
CA GLN A 353 6.29 14.18 -8.89
C GLN A 353 7.16 13.37 -9.85
N PRO A 354 8.50 13.40 -9.78
CA PRO A 354 9.27 12.44 -10.55
C PRO A 354 8.80 11.05 -10.10
N ALA A 355 8.27 10.26 -11.03
CA ALA A 355 8.44 8.83 -10.94
C ALA A 355 9.91 8.66 -10.57
N ALA A 356 10.23 8.06 -9.42
CA ALA A 356 11.61 7.72 -9.12
C ALA A 356 12.15 7.09 -10.41
N ASP A 357 13.05 7.81 -11.10
CA ASP A 357 13.34 7.61 -12.52
C ASP A 357 13.53 6.11 -12.69
N THR A 358 12.63 5.49 -13.47
CA THR A 358 12.53 4.04 -13.62
C THR A 358 13.92 3.43 -13.71
N LEU A 359 14.41 2.90 -12.59
CA LEU A 359 15.56 2.01 -12.58
C LEU A 359 15.02 0.73 -13.19
N ALA A 360 15.11 0.65 -14.51
CA ALA A 360 15.25 -0.63 -15.17
C ALA A 360 16.49 -1.27 -14.56
N VAL A 361 16.29 -2.05 -13.50
CA VAL A 361 17.27 -3.03 -13.08
C VAL A 361 17.31 -4.01 -14.25
N GLU A 362 18.29 -3.86 -15.13
CA GLU A 362 18.73 -4.99 -15.93
C GLU A 362 18.99 -6.11 -14.95
N VAL A 363 18.17 -7.16 -15.01
CA VAL A 363 18.45 -8.43 -14.36
C VAL A 363 19.82 -8.85 -14.89
N ILE A 364 20.84 -8.68 -14.05
CA ILE A 364 22.14 -9.30 -14.30
C ILE A 364 21.87 -10.78 -14.10
N ASP A 365 21.70 -11.51 -15.21
CA ASP A 365 21.77 -12.97 -15.20
C ASP A 365 23.07 -13.34 -14.48
N ASP A 366 22.92 -14.02 -13.34
CA ASP A 366 24.01 -14.54 -12.54
C ASP A 366 24.87 -15.43 -13.45
N PRO A 367 26.16 -15.15 -13.69
CA PRO A 367 26.99 -16.05 -14.47
C PRO A 367 27.12 -17.36 -13.69
N GLU A 368 26.57 -18.45 -14.25
CA GLU A 368 26.76 -19.80 -13.73
C GLU A 368 28.23 -20.00 -13.32
N PRO A 369 28.53 -20.53 -12.13
CA PRO A 369 29.91 -20.79 -11.75
C PRO A 369 30.47 -21.86 -12.67
N ASP A 370 31.49 -21.50 -13.45
CA ASP A 370 32.34 -22.43 -14.17
C ASP A 370 32.98 -23.40 -13.16
N ILE A 371 32.37 -24.58 -13.03
CA ILE A 371 32.99 -25.71 -12.35
C ILE A 371 34.02 -26.30 -13.32
N GLU A 372 35.25 -25.80 -13.25
CA GLU A 372 36.40 -26.52 -13.80
C GLU A 372 36.61 -27.79 -12.97
N THR A 373 36.28 -28.94 -13.57
CA THR A 373 36.69 -30.24 -13.07
C THR A 373 38.16 -30.48 -13.43
N GLU A 374 39.05 -30.51 -12.42
CA GLU A 374 40.38 -31.12 -12.52
C GLU A 374 40.32 -32.66 -12.46
#